data_AF-A0A835KNS5-F1
#
_entry.id   AF-A0A835KNS5-F1
#
_cell.length_a   1.000
_cell.length_b   1.000
_cell.length_c   1.000
_cell.angle_alpha   90.00
_cell.angle_beta   90.00
_cell.angle_gamma   90.00
#
_symmetry.space_group_name_H-M   'P 1'
#
loop_
_entity.id
_entity.type
_entity.pdbx_description
1 polymer ?
#
loop_
_entity_poly.entity_id
_entity_poly.type
_entity_poly.pdbx_seq_one_letter_code
_entity_poly.pdbx_strand_id
1 'polypeptide(L)'
;MAFHLRSVSLPSKRLSNEAEVEAQLQSLEASISSPSATIESTCDGLRRLGDVYSHIEEIIHLPSNQVCSIQQRKRKVVEEELDRSLILLDLCNAMQQSFLELKAIVQEMQLDLKRGDNVAVQGKFQSYTRSARKVQKQFKKSTIHLLSKQIVMPNGSKWSLVSKAFHKKKIVCEEEQLQVLESDIVDIESGVETLFRTLIQSRVSLLNTLTL
;
A
#
# COMPACT_ATOMS: atom_id res chain seq x y z
N MET A 1 32.62 7.81 -31.10
CA MET A 1 32.34 6.92 -29.95
C MET A 1 30.99 6.27 -30.20
N ALA A 2 30.97 4.97 -30.49
CA ALA A 2 29.75 4.23 -30.81
C ALA A 2 29.10 3.73 -29.52
N PHE A 3 27.83 4.11 -29.30
CA PHE A 3 27.02 3.60 -28.19
C PHE A 3 26.38 2.28 -28.61
N HIS A 4 26.85 1.16 -28.05
CA HIS A 4 26.17 -0.12 -28.18
C HIS A 4 24.95 -0.14 -27.26
N LEU A 5 23.76 -0.09 -27.87
CA LEU A 5 22.50 -0.41 -27.21
C LEU A 5 22.47 -1.92 -26.93
N ARG A 6 22.45 -2.30 -25.64
CA ARG A 6 22.21 -3.70 -25.24
C ARG A 6 20.73 -4.02 -25.45
N SER A 7 20.43 -4.82 -26.48
CA SER A 7 19.14 -5.49 -26.62
C SER A 7 18.98 -6.54 -25.53
N VAL A 8 18.00 -6.36 -24.66
CA VAL A 8 17.53 -7.39 -23.74
C VAL A 8 16.53 -8.26 -24.50
N SER A 9 17.02 -9.33 -25.13
CA SER A 9 16.19 -10.34 -25.75
C SER A 9 15.90 -11.46 -24.74
N LEU A 10 14.62 -11.60 -24.37
CA LEU A 10 13.86 -12.85 -24.14
C LEU A 10 12.45 -12.47 -23.65
N PRO A 11 11.38 -13.00 -24.29
CA PRO A 11 11.05 -14.41 -24.11
C PRO A 11 10.72 -15.11 -25.45
N SER A 12 11.75 -15.34 -26.27
CA SER A 12 11.62 -16.05 -27.56
C SER A 12 11.00 -17.45 -27.41
N LYS A 13 11.26 -18.17 -26.32
CA LYS A 13 10.79 -19.56 -26.15
C LYS A 13 9.29 -19.68 -25.88
N ARG A 14 8.67 -18.74 -25.16
CA ARG A 14 7.20 -18.78 -24.94
C ARG A 14 6.44 -18.36 -26.19
N LEU A 15 6.90 -17.29 -26.84
CA LEU A 15 6.34 -16.85 -28.10
C LEU A 15 6.47 -17.95 -29.17
N SER A 16 7.54 -18.75 -29.13
CA SER A 16 7.70 -19.94 -29.97
C SER A 16 6.64 -21.01 -29.66
N ASN A 17 6.42 -21.35 -28.40
CA ASN A 17 5.45 -22.39 -28.02
C ASN A 17 3.98 -21.96 -28.28
N GLU A 18 3.66 -20.68 -28.02
CA GLU A 18 2.33 -20.11 -28.28
C GLU A 18 2.04 -20.07 -29.79
N ALA A 19 2.99 -19.59 -30.60
CA ALA A 19 2.87 -19.60 -32.06
C ALA A 19 2.81 -21.02 -32.64
N GLU A 20 3.49 -21.99 -32.03
CA GLU A 20 3.46 -23.40 -32.43
C GLU A 20 2.09 -24.04 -32.17
N VAL A 21 1.52 -23.84 -30.98
CA VAL A 21 0.17 -24.31 -30.64
C VAL A 21 -0.89 -23.66 -31.54
N GLU A 22 -0.78 -22.36 -31.79
CA GLU A 22 -1.67 -21.62 -32.69
C GLU A 22 -1.60 -22.17 -34.13
N ALA A 23 -0.39 -22.44 -34.64
CA ALA A 23 -0.20 -23.03 -35.97
C ALA A 23 -0.78 -24.45 -36.07
N GLN A 24 -0.65 -25.27 -35.01
CA GLN A 24 -1.25 -26.61 -34.96
C GLN A 24 -2.78 -26.56 -34.96
N LEU A 25 -3.38 -25.61 -34.25
CA LEU A 25 -4.83 -25.39 -34.25
C LEU A 25 -5.36 -24.89 -35.59
N GLN A 26 -4.68 -23.92 -36.22
CA GLN A 26 -5.06 -23.42 -37.54
C GLN A 26 -4.93 -24.50 -38.64
N SER A 27 -3.88 -25.32 -38.59
CA SER A 27 -3.71 -26.47 -39.48
C SER A 27 -4.81 -27.51 -39.30
N LEU A 28 -5.19 -27.77 -38.04
CA LEU A 28 -6.26 -28.70 -37.71
C LEU A 28 -7.61 -28.18 -38.21
N GLU A 29 -7.94 -26.92 -37.94
CA GLU A 29 -9.17 -26.27 -38.39
C GLU A 29 -9.34 -26.32 -39.92
N ALA A 30 -8.25 -26.08 -40.66
CA ALA A 30 -8.25 -26.17 -42.12
C ALA A 30 -8.52 -27.60 -42.62
N SER A 31 -8.06 -28.62 -41.90
CA SER A 31 -8.27 -30.04 -42.27
C SER A 31 -9.71 -30.52 -42.03
N ILE A 32 -10.37 -30.02 -41.00
CA ILE A 32 -11.75 -30.39 -40.63
C ILE A 32 -12.83 -29.53 -41.30
N SER A 33 -12.50 -28.29 -41.69
CA SER A 33 -13.43 -27.38 -42.37
C SER A 33 -13.56 -27.65 -43.88
N SER A 34 -12.84 -28.63 -44.41
CA SER A 34 -12.89 -29.00 -45.83
C SER A 34 -14.25 -29.63 -46.20
N PRO A 35 -14.93 -29.18 -47.28
CA PRO A 35 -16.17 -29.79 -47.76
C PRO A 35 -16.04 -31.27 -48.16
N SER A 36 -14.80 -31.75 -48.35
CA SER A 36 -14.48 -33.14 -48.71
C SER A 36 -13.94 -33.96 -47.54
N ALA A 37 -14.08 -33.47 -46.29
CA ALA A 37 -13.62 -34.19 -45.11
C ALA A 37 -14.32 -35.56 -44.99
N THR A 38 -13.52 -36.61 -44.85
CA THR A 38 -14.00 -37.97 -44.63
C THR A 38 -14.12 -38.26 -43.13
N ILE A 39 -14.76 -39.38 -42.79
CA ILE A 39 -14.82 -39.86 -41.41
C ILE A 39 -13.41 -40.09 -40.86
N GLU A 40 -12.50 -40.61 -41.69
CA GLU A 40 -11.10 -40.84 -41.36
C GLU A 40 -10.36 -39.53 -41.02
N SER A 41 -10.53 -38.47 -41.83
CA SER A 41 -9.90 -37.17 -41.54
C SER A 41 -10.48 -36.49 -40.29
N THR A 42 -11.76 -36.73 -40.00
CA THR A 42 -12.38 -36.23 -38.76
C THR A 42 -11.82 -36.96 -37.53
N CYS A 43 -11.64 -38.29 -37.62
CA CYS A 43 -11.02 -39.09 -36.56
C CYS A 43 -9.54 -38.73 -36.34
N ASP A 44 -8.80 -38.46 -37.42
CA ASP A 44 -7.43 -37.94 -37.35
C ASP A 44 -7.38 -36.57 -36.68
N GLY A 45 -8.29 -35.67 -37.05
CA GLY A 45 -8.40 -34.35 -36.44
C GLY A 45 -8.66 -34.40 -34.92
N LEU A 46 -9.54 -35.29 -34.47
CA LEU A 46 -9.80 -35.50 -33.03
C LEU A 46 -8.57 -36.04 -32.29
N ARG A 47 -7.80 -36.94 -32.91
CA ARG A 47 -6.55 -37.46 -32.34
C ARG A 47 -5.52 -36.33 -32.17
N ARG A 48 -5.29 -35.56 -33.23
CA ARG A 48 -4.36 -34.43 -33.25
C ARG A 48 -4.78 -33.34 -32.26
N LEU A 49 -6.08 -33.10 -32.07
CA LEU A 49 -6.59 -32.21 -31.02
C LEU A 49 -6.20 -32.71 -29.62
N GLY A 50 -6.32 -34.01 -29.37
CA GLY A 50 -5.87 -34.64 -28.12
C GLY A 50 -4.37 -34.44 -27.87
N ASP A 51 -3.56 -34.57 -28.92
CA ASP A 51 -2.11 -34.32 -28.85
C ASP A 51 -1.79 -32.84 -28.55
N VAL A 52 -2.51 -31.90 -29.16
CA VAL A 52 -2.39 -30.44 -28.89
C VAL A 52 -2.69 -30.13 -27.42
N TYR A 53 -3.79 -30.66 -26.87
CA TYR A 53 -4.15 -30.42 -25.47
C TYR A 53 -3.15 -31.07 -24.49
N SER A 54 -2.59 -32.22 -24.84
CA SER A 54 -1.52 -32.86 -24.05
C SER A 54 -0.24 -32.00 -24.05
N HIS A 55 0.09 -31.38 -25.18
CA HIS A 55 1.24 -30.47 -25.29
C HIS A 55 1.02 -29.17 -24.51
N ILE A 56 -0.19 -28.61 -24.52
CA ILE A 56 -0.55 -27.45 -23.68
C ILE A 56 -0.39 -27.79 -22.19
N GLU A 57 -0.82 -28.97 -21.76
CA GLU A 57 -0.64 -29.46 -20.39
C GLU A 57 0.85 -29.56 -20.00
N GLU A 58 1.69 -30.13 -20.86
CA GLU A 58 3.16 -30.15 -20.67
C GLU A 58 3.76 -28.74 -20.57
N ILE A 59 3.33 -27.80 -21.41
CA ILE A 59 3.77 -26.39 -21.36
C ILE A 59 3.34 -25.74 -20.04
N ILE A 60 2.12 -25.97 -19.56
CA ILE A 60 1.64 -25.41 -18.29
C ILE A 60 2.43 -25.95 -17.10
N HIS A 61 2.80 -27.24 -17.13
CA HIS A 61 3.56 -27.88 -16.06
C HIS A 61 5.07 -27.65 -16.14
N LEU A 62 5.58 -27.08 -17.23
CA LEU A 62 7.00 -26.78 -17.39
C LEU A 62 7.51 -25.84 -16.27
N PRO A 63 8.66 -26.12 -15.65
CA PRO A 63 9.20 -25.30 -14.55
C PRO A 63 9.36 -23.81 -14.90
N SER A 64 9.66 -23.48 -16.16
CA SER A 64 9.76 -22.09 -16.63
C SER A 64 8.44 -21.32 -16.51
N ASN A 65 7.32 -22.04 -16.56
CA ASN A 65 5.98 -21.47 -16.54
C ASN A 65 5.43 -21.31 -15.13
N GLN A 66 5.80 -22.19 -14.21
CA GLN A 66 5.58 -22.03 -12.77
C GLN A 66 6.45 -20.93 -12.16
N VAL A 67 7.74 -20.84 -12.51
CA VAL A 67 8.64 -19.81 -11.96
C VAL A 67 8.20 -18.40 -12.37
N CYS A 68 7.77 -18.21 -13.62
CA CYS A 68 7.26 -16.91 -14.09
C CYS A 68 5.96 -16.50 -13.39
N SER A 69 4.99 -17.43 -13.22
CA SER A 69 3.72 -17.12 -12.56
C SER A 69 3.89 -16.84 -11.06
N ILE A 70 4.81 -17.56 -10.40
CA ILE A 70 5.21 -17.29 -9.00
C ILE A 70 5.89 -15.92 -8.90
N GLN A 71 6.80 -15.58 -9.82
CA GLN A 71 7.50 -14.29 -9.83
C GLN A 71 6.53 -13.13 -10.06
N GLN A 72 5.57 -13.28 -10.97
CA GLN A 72 4.55 -12.26 -11.24
C GLN A 72 3.59 -12.09 -10.06
N ARG A 73 3.19 -13.18 -9.38
CA ARG A 73 2.43 -13.12 -8.13
C ARG A 73 3.22 -12.41 -7.03
N LYS A 74 4.50 -12.72 -6.86
CA LYS A 74 5.38 -12.04 -5.90
C LYS A 74 5.48 -10.54 -6.21
N ARG A 75 5.75 -10.17 -7.47
CA ARG A 75 5.81 -8.76 -7.90
C ARG A 75 4.52 -8.02 -7.56
N LYS A 76 3.36 -8.60 -7.86
CA LYS A 76 2.06 -7.98 -7.55
C LYS A 76 1.85 -7.75 -6.05
N VAL A 77 2.22 -8.71 -5.20
CA VAL A 77 2.13 -8.54 -3.73
C VAL A 77 3.05 -7.43 -3.24
N VAL A 78 4.27 -7.36 -3.78
CA VAL A 78 5.24 -6.30 -3.43
C VAL A 78 4.75 -4.93 -3.89
N GLU A 79 4.21 -4.82 -5.11
CA GLU A 79 3.61 -3.57 -5.62
C GLU A 79 2.43 -3.11 -4.75
N GLU A 80 1.54 -4.01 -4.34
CA GLU A 80 0.43 -3.68 -3.43
C GLU A 80 0.93 -3.18 -2.06
N GLU A 81 2.05 -3.71 -1.54
CA GLU A 81 2.66 -3.25 -0.29
C GLU A 81 3.38 -1.90 -0.47
N LEU A 82 3.99 -1.67 -1.62
CA LEU A 82 4.52 -0.36 -1.99
C LEU A 82 3.39 0.69 -2.08
N ASP A 83 2.22 0.37 -2.61
CA ASP A 83 1.09 1.30 -2.60
C ASP A 83 0.60 1.61 -1.18
N ARG A 84 0.49 0.59 -0.33
CA ARG A 84 0.10 0.77 1.09
C ARG A 84 1.09 1.63 1.87
N SER A 85 2.38 1.35 1.71
CA SER A 85 3.42 2.11 2.39
C SER A 85 3.48 3.58 1.95
N LEU A 86 3.07 3.89 0.71
CA LEU A 86 2.95 5.29 0.26
C LEU A 86 1.86 6.04 1.04
N ILE A 87 0.68 5.43 1.21
CA ILE A 87 -0.42 5.99 2.02
C ILE A 87 0.03 6.25 3.47
N LEU A 88 0.84 5.34 4.03
CA LEU A 88 1.40 5.50 5.37
C LEU A 88 2.42 6.64 5.46
N LEU A 89 3.26 6.82 4.44
CA LEU A 89 4.22 7.93 4.38
C LEU A 89 3.50 9.28 4.31
N ASP A 90 2.46 9.39 3.48
CA ASP A 90 1.65 10.60 3.38
C ASP A 90 0.97 10.92 4.72
N LEU A 91 0.48 9.90 5.42
CA LEU A 91 -0.06 10.07 6.77
C LEU A 91 1.02 10.57 7.75
N CYS A 92 2.21 9.97 7.75
CA CYS A 92 3.31 10.40 8.62
C CYS A 92 3.67 11.87 8.39
N ASN A 93 3.77 12.29 7.12
CA ASN A 93 4.04 13.68 6.77
C ASN A 93 2.91 14.61 7.25
N ALA A 94 1.65 14.24 7.03
CA ALA A 94 0.50 15.02 7.51
C ALA A 94 0.46 15.13 9.05
N MET A 95 0.84 14.06 9.76
CA MET A 95 0.93 14.05 11.22
C MET A 95 2.06 14.96 11.71
N GLN A 96 3.23 14.93 11.09
CA GLN A 96 4.34 15.84 11.41
C GLN A 96 3.92 17.31 11.28
N GLN A 97 3.27 17.69 10.17
CA GLN A 97 2.75 19.05 10.00
C GLN A 97 1.72 19.43 11.09
N SER A 98 0.92 18.46 11.52
CA SER A 98 -0.07 18.68 12.57
C SER A 98 0.57 18.81 13.97
N PHE A 99 1.66 18.10 14.25
CA PHE A 99 2.39 18.26 15.52
C PHE A 99 3.04 19.64 15.62
N LEU A 100 3.56 20.18 14.52
CA LEU A 100 4.03 21.56 14.47
C LEU A 100 2.93 22.55 14.87
N GLU A 101 1.72 22.39 14.32
CA GLU A 101 0.56 23.22 14.67
C GLU A 101 0.17 23.06 16.15
N LEU A 102 0.09 21.83 16.65
CA LEU A 102 -0.29 21.57 18.05
C LEU A 102 0.74 22.10 19.05
N LYS A 103 2.04 21.96 18.77
CA LYS A 103 3.13 22.49 19.61
C LYS A 103 3.09 24.02 19.65
N ALA A 104 2.87 24.68 18.52
CA ALA A 104 2.72 26.13 18.47
C ALA A 104 1.55 26.60 19.37
N ILE A 105 0.40 25.92 19.29
CA ILE A 105 -0.76 26.25 20.13
C ILE A 105 -0.43 26.05 21.62
N VAL A 106 0.27 24.97 22.00
CA VAL A 106 0.67 24.72 23.39
C VAL A 106 1.64 25.79 23.91
N GLN A 107 2.65 26.16 23.12
CA GLN A 107 3.59 27.22 23.46
C GLN A 107 2.88 28.57 23.63
N GLU A 108 1.95 28.89 22.73
CA GLU A 108 1.12 30.08 22.81
C GLU A 108 0.24 30.11 24.06
N MET A 109 -0.29 28.97 24.51
CA MET A 109 -1.03 28.87 25.77
C MET A 109 -0.14 29.08 26.98
N GLN A 110 1.06 28.50 27.00
CA GLN A 110 2.02 28.68 28.08
C GLN A 110 2.39 30.16 28.25
N LEU A 111 2.55 30.89 27.14
CA LEU A 111 2.83 32.34 27.18
C LEU A 111 1.67 33.16 27.75
N ASP A 112 0.43 32.88 27.33
CA ASP A 112 -0.76 33.58 27.85
C ASP A 112 -1.00 33.26 29.33
N LEU A 113 -0.74 32.02 29.75
CA LEU A 113 -0.85 31.60 31.13
C LEU A 113 0.14 32.36 32.02
N LYS A 114 1.40 32.53 31.58
CA LYS A 114 2.41 33.36 32.27
C LYS A 114 2.01 34.83 32.37
N ARG A 115 1.19 35.33 31.44
CA ARG A 115 0.63 36.69 31.46
C ARG A 115 -0.65 36.82 32.29
N GLY A 116 -1.23 35.71 32.74
CA GLY A 116 -2.52 35.68 33.44
C GLY A 116 -3.74 35.89 32.53
N ASP A 117 -3.58 35.79 31.21
CA ASP A 117 -4.67 35.99 30.24
C ASP A 117 -5.48 34.70 30.04
N ASN A 118 -6.30 34.39 31.04
CA ASN A 118 -7.15 33.19 31.06
C ASN A 118 -8.17 33.15 29.90
N VAL A 119 -8.55 34.31 29.34
CA VAL A 119 -9.50 34.38 28.23
C VAL A 119 -8.82 33.92 26.93
N ALA A 120 -7.59 34.37 26.69
CA ALA A 120 -6.79 33.95 25.54
C ALA A 120 -6.41 32.45 25.63
N VAL A 121 -6.04 31.95 26.82
CA VAL A 121 -5.81 30.51 27.07
C VAL A 121 -7.05 29.68 26.70
N GLN A 122 -8.25 30.11 27.14
CA GLN A 122 -9.50 29.41 26.82
C GLN A 122 -9.81 29.41 25.32
N GLY A 123 -9.53 30.50 24.60
CA GLY A 123 -9.68 30.58 23.15
C GLY A 123 -8.74 29.61 22.42
N LYS A 124 -7.47 29.58 22.80
CA LYS A 124 -6.47 28.65 22.25
C LYS A 124 -6.81 27.20 22.57
N PHE A 125 -7.39 26.93 23.75
CA PHE A 125 -7.82 25.58 24.13
C PHE A 125 -8.86 25.00 23.17
N GLN A 126 -9.78 25.84 22.72
CA GLN A 126 -10.72 25.45 21.69
C GLN A 126 -10.03 25.21 20.33
N SER A 127 -9.04 26.02 19.98
CA SER A 127 -8.25 25.83 18.76
C SER A 127 -7.52 24.49 18.78
N TYR A 128 -6.78 24.20 19.86
CA TYR A 128 -6.11 22.92 20.10
C TYR A 128 -7.07 21.74 19.93
N THR A 129 -8.23 21.80 20.58
CA THR A 129 -9.23 20.74 20.52
C THR A 129 -9.72 20.49 19.09
N ARG A 130 -9.91 21.56 18.29
CA ARG A 130 -10.31 21.44 16.88
C ARG A 130 -9.19 20.80 16.05
N SER A 131 -7.96 21.26 16.21
CA SER A 131 -6.80 20.73 15.47
C SER A 131 -6.53 19.27 15.84
N ALA A 132 -6.54 18.91 17.12
CA ALA A 132 -6.40 17.52 17.57
C ALA A 132 -7.49 16.58 17.00
N ARG A 133 -8.75 17.05 16.94
CA ARG A 133 -9.85 16.30 16.30
C ARG A 133 -9.64 16.12 14.80
N LYS A 134 -9.06 17.11 14.12
CA LYS A 134 -8.72 17.04 12.69
C LYS A 134 -7.66 15.96 12.45
N VAL A 135 -6.60 15.93 13.26
CA VAL A 135 -5.56 14.88 13.23
C VAL A 135 -6.18 13.50 13.42
N GLN A 136 -7.03 13.35 14.43
CA GLN A 136 -7.70 12.10 14.71
C GLN A 136 -8.56 11.61 13.54
N LYS A 137 -9.26 12.52 12.85
CA LYS A 137 -10.06 12.18 11.66
C LYS A 137 -9.18 11.72 10.51
N GLN A 138 -8.07 12.40 10.24
CA GLN A 138 -7.13 12.02 9.18
C GLN A 138 -6.52 10.65 9.45
N PHE A 139 -6.08 10.41 10.69
CA PHE A 139 -5.55 9.11 11.11
C PHE A 139 -6.57 7.98 10.90
N LYS A 140 -7.83 8.18 11.35
CA LYS A 140 -8.90 7.20 11.14
C LYS A 140 -9.18 6.94 9.67
N LYS A 141 -9.22 8.00 8.85
CA LYS A 141 -9.46 7.87 7.41
C LYS A 141 -8.37 7.03 6.74
N SER A 142 -7.10 7.37 6.96
CA SER A 142 -5.97 6.62 6.41
C SER A 142 -5.90 5.18 6.94
N THR A 143 -6.22 4.97 8.22
CA THR A 143 -6.31 3.62 8.81
C THR A 143 -7.41 2.80 8.12
N ILE A 144 -8.58 3.36 7.83
CA ILE A 144 -9.64 2.66 7.10
C ILE A 144 -9.19 2.30 5.67
N HIS A 145 -8.47 3.20 4.98
CA HIS A 145 -7.89 2.88 3.67
C HIS A 145 -6.94 1.67 3.74
N LEU A 146 -6.18 1.52 4.82
CA LEU A 146 -5.28 0.39 5.05
C LEU A 146 -6.02 -0.90 5.48
N LEU A 147 -6.99 -0.78 6.41
CA LEU A 147 -7.74 -1.91 6.98
C LEU A 147 -8.87 -2.42 6.08
N SER A 148 -9.33 -1.64 5.11
CA SER A 148 -10.30 -2.10 4.10
C SER A 148 -9.79 -3.28 3.26
N LYS A 149 -8.51 -3.66 3.38
CA LYS A 149 -7.93 -4.90 2.84
C LYS A 149 -7.46 -5.93 3.87
N GLN A 150 -7.50 -5.67 5.19
CA GLN A 150 -7.20 -6.68 6.22
C GLN A 150 -7.62 -6.19 7.63
N ILE A 151 -8.64 -6.86 8.19
CA ILE A 151 -8.96 -7.06 9.62
C ILE A 151 -9.11 -5.81 10.53
N VAL A 152 -10.27 -5.75 11.20
CA VAL A 152 -10.67 -4.82 12.25
C VAL A 152 -9.59 -4.63 13.34
N MET A 153 -9.34 -3.37 13.74
CA MET A 153 -8.48 -3.01 14.88
C MET A 153 -9.21 -2.15 15.93
N PRO A 154 -8.72 -2.13 17.19
CA PRO A 154 -9.53 -1.93 18.37
C PRO A 154 -9.95 -0.47 18.57
N ASN A 155 -11.20 -0.35 18.98
CA ASN A 155 -11.87 0.89 19.30
C ASN A 155 -11.23 1.60 20.51
N GLY A 156 -10.70 2.80 20.26
CA GLY A 156 -11.01 3.98 21.08
C GLY A 156 -10.47 4.10 22.51
N SER A 157 -9.68 3.16 23.05
CA SER A 157 -9.29 3.23 24.47
C SER A 157 -8.26 4.33 24.78
N LYS A 158 -7.22 4.56 23.95
CA LYS A 158 -6.21 5.61 24.22
C LYS A 158 -6.68 7.03 23.87
N TRP A 159 -7.31 7.21 22.71
CA TRP A 159 -7.79 8.54 22.28
C TRP A 159 -9.03 9.05 23.02
N SER A 160 -9.83 8.15 23.63
CA SER A 160 -10.99 8.59 24.42
C SER A 160 -10.58 9.23 25.73
N LEU A 161 -9.40 8.93 26.28
CA LEU A 161 -8.88 9.56 27.49
C LEU A 161 -8.54 11.04 27.24
N VAL A 162 -7.89 11.34 26.11
CA VAL A 162 -7.61 12.72 25.65
C VAL A 162 -8.88 13.49 25.31
N SER A 163 -10.04 12.84 25.13
CA SER A 163 -11.32 13.53 24.88
C SER A 163 -12.18 13.63 26.15
N LYS A 164 -12.10 12.65 27.06
CA LYS A 164 -12.89 12.57 28.30
C LYS A 164 -12.37 13.46 29.43
N ALA A 165 -11.07 13.78 29.47
CA ALA A 165 -10.53 14.73 30.46
C ALA A 165 -11.10 16.16 30.31
N PHE A 166 -11.76 16.48 29.18
CA PHE A 166 -12.03 17.87 28.80
C PHE A 166 -13.52 18.26 28.68
N HIS A 167 -14.47 17.37 29.00
CA HIS A 167 -15.90 17.62 28.73
C HIS A 167 -16.76 18.12 29.90
N LYS A 168 -16.23 18.49 31.09
CA LYS A 168 -17.15 18.95 32.15
C LYS A 168 -16.67 19.86 33.28
N LYS A 169 -15.52 20.53 33.18
CA LYS A 169 -15.10 21.44 34.26
C LYS A 169 -14.57 22.73 33.68
N LYS A 170 -14.82 23.86 34.36
CA LYS A 170 -14.05 25.10 34.20
C LYS A 170 -12.59 24.70 34.45
N ILE A 171 -11.85 24.42 33.38
CA ILE A 171 -10.45 23.98 33.46
C ILE A 171 -9.65 25.24 33.75
N VAL A 172 -9.12 25.31 34.97
CA VAL A 172 -7.88 26.04 35.20
C VAL A 172 -6.84 25.20 34.46
N CYS A 173 -6.38 25.70 33.31
CA CYS A 173 -5.27 25.06 32.59
C CYS A 173 -4.02 25.38 33.41
N GLU A 174 -3.49 24.40 34.12
CA GLU A 174 -2.26 24.55 34.89
C GLU A 174 -1.06 24.31 33.97
N GLU A 175 0.05 25.01 34.22
CA GLU A 175 1.26 24.92 33.40
C GLU A 175 1.78 23.48 33.32
N GLU A 176 1.63 22.71 34.40
CA GLU A 176 1.97 21.28 34.48
C GLU A 176 1.18 20.43 33.47
N GLN A 177 -0.10 20.73 33.24
CA GLN A 177 -0.93 19.99 32.28
C GLN A 177 -0.49 20.27 30.83
N LEU A 178 -0.07 21.50 30.54
CA LEU A 178 0.48 21.86 29.23
C LEU A 178 1.83 21.19 28.98
N GLN A 179 2.67 21.03 30.02
CA GLN A 179 3.93 20.31 29.93
C GLN A 179 3.74 18.81 29.67
N VAL A 180 2.77 18.17 30.36
CA VAL A 180 2.41 16.77 30.08
C VAL A 180 1.95 16.62 28.64
N LEU A 181 1.10 17.53 28.16
CA LEU A 181 0.59 17.51 26.79
C LEU A 181 1.68 17.71 25.74
N GLU A 182 2.64 18.60 26.01
CA GLU A 182 3.81 18.81 25.15
C GLU A 182 4.68 17.55 25.08
N SER A 183 4.92 16.90 26.21
CA SER A 183 5.64 15.62 26.28
C SER A 183 4.93 14.53 25.46
N ASP A 184 3.61 14.39 25.62
CA ASP A 184 2.81 13.42 24.85
C ASP A 184 2.92 13.68 23.34
N ILE A 185 2.90 14.95 22.91
CA ILE A 185 3.07 15.31 21.50
C ILE A 185 4.45 14.90 20.99
N VAL A 186 5.50 15.19 21.76
CA VAL A 186 6.89 14.84 21.40
C VAL A 186 7.07 13.32 21.30
N ASP A 187 6.53 12.56 22.25
CA ASP A 187 6.62 11.09 22.23
C ASP A 187 5.93 10.52 20.99
N ILE A 188 4.73 11.01 20.65
CA ILE A 188 4.02 10.57 19.45
C ILE A 188 4.78 11.00 18.18
N GLU A 189 5.29 12.24 18.13
CA GLU A 189 6.09 12.77 17.02
C GLU A 189 7.31 11.88 16.75
N SER A 190 8.03 11.48 17.80
CA SER A 190 9.17 10.56 17.70
C SER A 190 8.79 9.18 17.18
N GLY A 191 7.64 8.65 17.59
CA GLY A 191 7.10 7.39 17.10
C GLY A 191 6.74 7.44 15.61
N VAL A 192 6.13 8.55 15.17
CA VAL A 192 5.81 8.79 13.75
C VAL A 192 7.08 8.94 12.92
N GLU A 193 8.08 9.65 13.43
CA GLU A 193 9.35 9.82 12.73
C GLU A 193 10.10 8.49 12.58
N THR A 194 10.07 7.65 13.62
CA THR A 194 10.61 6.28 13.57
C THR A 194 9.89 5.45 12.51
N LEU A 195 8.55 5.46 12.51
CA LEU A 195 7.74 4.76 11.51
C LEU A 195 8.06 5.24 10.09
N PHE A 196 8.16 6.56 9.88
CA PHE A 196 8.52 7.14 8.58
C PHE A 196 9.85 6.60 8.07
N ARG A 197 10.90 6.59 8.91
CA ARG A 197 12.21 6.05 8.56
C ARG A 197 12.15 4.56 8.22
N THR A 198 11.45 3.76 9.02
CA THR A 198 11.28 2.33 8.77
C THR A 198 10.52 2.05 7.46
N LEU A 199 9.49 2.85 7.14
CA LEU A 199 8.75 2.73 5.89
C LEU A 199 9.63 3.02 4.67
N ILE A 200 10.45 4.07 4.72
CA ILE A 200 11.41 4.38 3.65
C ILE A 200 12.39 3.21 3.45
N GLN A 201 12.96 2.68 4.53
CA GLN A 201 13.88 1.52 4.46
C GLN A 201 13.21 0.27 3.88
N SER A 202 11.99 -0.04 4.34
CA SER A 202 11.21 -1.17 3.84
C SER A 202 10.92 -1.03 2.34
N ARG A 203 10.51 0.16 1.89
CA ARG A 203 10.26 0.44 0.47
C ARG A 203 11.50 0.24 -0.40
N VAL A 204 12.67 0.74 0.04
CA VAL A 204 13.93 0.53 -0.68
C VAL A 204 14.24 -0.97 -0.78
N SER A 205 14.09 -1.71 0.33
CA SER A 205 14.28 -3.17 0.33
C SER A 205 13.32 -3.87 -0.64
N LEU A 206 12.04 -3.50 -0.64
CA LEU A 206 11.01 -4.07 -1.52
C LEU A 206 11.30 -3.75 -2.99
N LEU A 207 11.65 -2.52 -3.32
CA LEU A 207 12.04 -2.11 -4.68
C LEU A 207 13.25 -2.91 -5.17
N ASN A 208 14.23 -3.15 -4.31
CA ASN A 208 15.39 -3.98 -4.65
C ASN A 208 15.01 -5.45 -4.96
N THR A 209 13.94 -5.98 -4.36
CA THR A 209 13.45 -7.33 -4.72
C THR A 209 12.71 -7.39 -6.06
N LEU A 210 12.28 -6.25 -6.60
CA LEU A 210 11.63 -6.16 -7.92
C LEU A 210 12.61 -5.98 -9.07
N THR A 211 13.83 -5.51 -8.77
CA THR A 211 14.92 -5.25 -9.71
C THR A 211 15.94 -6.39 -9.81
N LEU A 212 15.97 -7.31 -8.84
CA LEU A 212 16.73 -8.58 -8.87
C LEU A 212 15.93 -9.68 -9.59
#